data_AF-A0A165U7T6-F1
#
_entry.id   AF-A0A165U7T6-F1
#
_cell.length_a   1.000
_cell.length_b   1.000
_cell.length_c   1.000
_cell.angle_alpha   90.00
_cell.angle_beta   90.00
_cell.angle_gamma   90.00
#
_symmetry.space_group_name_H-M   'P 1'
#
loop_
_entity.id
_entity.type
_entity.pdbx_description
1 polymer ?
#
loop_
_entity_poly.entity_id
_entity_poly.type
_entity_poly.pdbx_seq_one_letter_code
_entity_poly.pdbx_strand_id
1 'polypeptide(L)'
;MAYTREDWEAAKADLMSIEKERLALLEPTSKAYAAACHRLDEIEDDLPESTGRCEGCDKPIFEGDPHYNYADGVTTCGNCAPMLSELVDQYKQYSRSAVAVYEELGFETSEEVIKAAESLELDLQENGDRRLLASYLED
;
A
#
# COMPACT_ATOMS: atom_id res chain seq x y z
N MET A 1 -40.26 -14.27 41.04
CA MET A 1 -40.13 -12.93 41.64
C MET A 1 -40.25 -11.91 40.53
N ALA A 2 -41.02 -10.84 40.73
CA ALA A 2 -41.14 -9.75 39.77
C ALA A 2 -40.22 -8.60 40.23
N TYR A 3 -39.49 -7.99 39.30
CA TYR A 3 -38.67 -6.81 39.58
C TYR A 3 -39.55 -5.60 39.84
N THR A 4 -39.08 -4.72 40.73
CA THR A 4 -39.73 -3.47 41.09
C THR A 4 -39.18 -2.31 40.26
N ARG A 5 -39.85 -1.16 40.35
CA ARG A 5 -39.35 0.09 39.78
C ARG A 5 -38.02 0.52 40.41
N GLU A 6 -37.86 0.31 41.71
CA GLU A 6 -36.63 0.63 42.44
C GLU A 6 -35.45 -0.21 41.94
N ASP A 7 -35.67 -1.50 41.67
CA ASP A 7 -34.66 -2.39 41.07
C ASP A 7 -34.19 -1.85 39.70
N TRP A 8 -35.12 -1.34 38.89
CA TRP A 8 -34.81 -0.75 37.59
C TRP A 8 -34.05 0.58 37.73
N GLU A 9 -34.45 1.45 38.65
CA GLU A 9 -33.78 2.74 38.88
C GLU A 9 -32.35 2.53 39.39
N ALA A 10 -32.14 1.57 40.30
CA ALA A 10 -30.82 1.17 40.78
C ALA A 10 -29.93 0.62 39.65
N ALA A 11 -30.44 -0.37 38.90
CA ALA A 11 -29.69 -0.96 37.79
C ALA A 11 -29.34 0.07 36.70
N LYS A 12 -30.22 1.05 36.45
CA LYS A 12 -29.95 2.14 35.51
C LYS A 12 -28.88 3.08 36.04
N ALA A 13 -28.88 3.41 37.33
CA ALA A 13 -27.84 4.23 37.94
C ALA A 13 -26.47 3.53 37.87
N ASP A 14 -26.42 2.22 38.15
CA ASP A 14 -25.21 1.41 38.04
C ASP A 14 -24.67 1.41 36.60
N LEU A 15 -25.55 1.20 35.60
CA LEU A 15 -25.18 1.25 34.19
C LEU A 15 -24.58 2.61 33.80
N MET A 16 -25.19 3.71 34.27
CA MET A 16 -24.69 5.07 34.00
C MET A 16 -23.33 5.31 34.65
N SER A 17 -23.09 4.78 35.86
CA SER A 17 -21.78 4.88 36.52
C SER A 17 -20.70 4.13 35.75
N ILE A 18 -21.00 2.89 35.35
CA ILE A 18 -20.08 2.06 34.55
C ILE A 18 -19.77 2.73 33.21
N GLU A 19 -20.77 3.29 32.53
CA GLU A 19 -20.55 3.99 31.25
C GLU A 19 -19.67 5.23 31.42
N LYS A 20 -19.86 5.98 32.51
CA LYS A 20 -19.00 7.13 32.83
C LYS A 20 -17.55 6.69 33.06
N GLU A 21 -17.32 5.61 33.78
CA GLU A 21 -15.99 5.04 33.99
C GLU A 21 -15.37 4.56 32.67
N ARG A 22 -16.15 3.88 31.81
CA ARG A 22 -15.72 3.46 30.48
C ARG A 22 -15.27 4.65 29.63
N LEU A 23 -16.04 5.72 29.60
CA LEU A 23 -15.69 6.93 28.86
C LEU A 23 -14.43 7.60 29.42
N ALA A 24 -14.30 7.67 30.75
CA ALA A 24 -13.10 8.22 31.39
C ALA A 24 -11.82 7.43 31.07
N LEU A 25 -11.93 6.12 30.81
CA LEU A 25 -10.81 5.29 30.35
C LEU A 25 -10.51 5.47 28.85
N LEU A 26 -11.53 5.75 28.02
CA LEU A 26 -11.38 5.95 26.59
C LEU A 26 -10.88 7.36 26.22
N GLU A 27 -11.32 8.38 26.95
CA GLU A 27 -11.03 9.79 26.65
C GLU A 27 -9.53 10.10 26.53
N PRO A 28 -8.63 9.61 27.42
CA PRO A 28 -7.20 9.80 27.27
C PRO A 28 -6.66 9.21 25.97
N THR A 29 -7.10 8.00 25.61
CA THR A 29 -6.69 7.32 24.38
C THR A 29 -7.18 8.05 23.14
N SER A 30 -8.43 8.53 23.15
CA SER A 30 -8.96 9.36 22.05
C SER A 30 -8.19 10.66 21.88
N LYS A 31 -7.84 11.34 22.97
CA LYS A 31 -7.00 12.55 22.93
C LYS A 31 -5.60 12.27 22.41
N ALA A 32 -4.98 11.18 22.87
CA ALA A 32 -3.65 10.77 22.41
C ALA A 32 -3.66 10.42 20.91
N TYR A 33 -4.68 9.71 20.43
CA TYR A 33 -4.87 9.42 19.02
C TYR A 33 -5.02 10.70 18.18
N ALA A 34 -5.90 11.62 18.58
CA ALA A 34 -6.08 12.89 17.89
C ALA A 34 -4.78 13.72 17.84
N ALA A 35 -4.02 13.76 18.94
CA ALA A 35 -2.72 14.43 18.97
C ALA A 35 -1.68 13.74 18.06
N ALA A 36 -1.71 12.41 17.95
CA ALA A 36 -0.83 11.68 17.04
C ALA A 36 -1.17 11.93 15.57
N CYS A 37 -2.46 12.02 15.22
CA CYS A 37 -2.90 12.42 13.89
C CYS A 37 -2.43 13.83 13.55
N HIS A 38 -2.68 14.81 14.43
CA HIS A 38 -2.22 16.19 14.22
C HIS A 38 -0.71 16.27 14.01
N ARG A 39 0.07 15.51 14.79
CA ARG A 39 1.52 15.45 14.62
C ARG A 39 1.93 14.84 13.28
N LEU A 40 1.20 13.84 12.79
CA LEU A 40 1.47 13.25 11.47
C LEU A 40 1.18 14.28 10.38
N ASP A 41 0.06 14.99 10.48
CA ASP A 41 -0.31 16.06 9.54
C ASP A 41 0.78 17.15 9.50
N GLU A 42 1.25 17.62 10.66
CA GLU A 42 2.36 18.59 10.75
C GLU A 42 3.63 18.08 10.07
N ILE A 43 3.96 16.79 10.23
CA ILE A 43 5.14 16.19 9.58
C ILE A 43 4.93 16.14 8.07
N GLU A 44 3.76 15.69 7.61
CA GLU A 44 3.45 15.57 6.18
C GLU A 44 3.43 16.93 5.46
N ASP A 45 2.96 17.98 6.13
CA ASP A 45 3.00 19.37 5.63
C ASP A 45 4.43 19.91 5.48
N ASP A 46 5.36 19.46 6.33
CA ASP A 46 6.76 19.87 6.35
C ASP A 46 7.70 18.90 5.58
N LEU A 47 7.17 17.84 4.96
CA LEU A 47 7.98 16.90 4.19
C LEU A 47 8.61 17.60 2.96
N PRO A 48 9.87 17.24 2.60
CA PRO A 48 10.45 17.67 1.33
C PRO A 48 9.58 17.19 0.17
N GLU A 49 9.65 17.87 -0.99
CA GLU A 49 8.91 17.48 -2.19
C GLU A 49 9.09 15.98 -2.47
N SER A 50 8.03 15.21 -2.24
CA SER A 50 8.01 13.79 -2.55
C SER A 50 7.93 13.62 -4.06
N THR A 51 8.63 12.63 -4.60
CA THR A 51 8.51 12.25 -6.02
C THR A 51 7.15 11.63 -6.32
N GLY A 52 6.44 11.15 -5.29
CA GLY A 52 5.06 10.67 -5.38
C GLY A 52 4.63 9.92 -4.11
N ARG A 53 3.50 9.23 -4.19
CA ARG A 53 3.06 8.24 -3.18
C ARG A 53 3.06 6.85 -3.81
N CYS A 54 3.38 5.85 -3.02
CA CYS A 54 3.31 4.45 -3.44
C CYS A 54 1.85 4.02 -3.58
N GLU A 55 1.41 3.64 -4.76
CA GLU A 55 0.03 3.17 -5.02
C GLU A 55 -0.32 1.85 -4.28
N GLY A 56 0.67 1.12 -3.78
CA GLY A 56 0.47 -0.12 -3.02
C GLY A 56 0.28 0.06 -1.51
N CYS A 57 0.88 1.08 -0.90
CA CYS A 57 0.81 1.28 0.56
C CYS A 57 0.61 2.74 1.00
N ASP A 58 0.39 3.64 0.06
CA ASP A 58 0.12 5.08 0.23
C ASP A 58 1.21 5.87 0.98
N LYS A 59 2.40 5.28 1.15
CA LYS A 59 3.54 5.96 1.75
C LYS A 59 4.17 6.94 0.75
N PRO A 60 4.61 8.13 1.20
CA PRO A 60 5.39 9.02 0.36
C PRO A 60 6.68 8.33 -0.09
N ILE A 61 7.09 8.63 -1.33
CA ILE A 61 8.35 8.23 -1.93
C ILE A 61 9.17 9.51 -2.10
N PHE A 62 10.38 9.51 -1.54
CA PHE A 62 11.28 10.67 -1.59
C PHE A 62 12.30 10.52 -2.71
N GLU A 63 12.97 11.62 -3.04
CA GLU A 63 14.11 11.60 -3.95
C GLU A 63 15.20 10.65 -3.42
N GLY A 64 15.66 9.73 -4.27
CA GLY A 64 16.64 8.70 -3.93
C GLY A 64 16.07 7.45 -3.26
N ASP A 65 14.77 7.42 -2.91
CA ASP A 65 14.14 6.19 -2.43
C ASP A 65 14.08 5.14 -3.55
N PRO A 66 14.38 3.86 -3.26
CA PRO A 66 14.15 2.79 -4.22
C PRO A 66 12.66 2.67 -4.54
N HIS A 67 12.32 2.78 -5.81
CA HIS A 67 10.94 2.72 -6.30
C HIS A 67 10.89 2.07 -7.68
N TYR A 68 9.70 1.75 -8.17
CA TYR A 68 9.45 1.22 -9.51
C TYR A 68 8.31 2.00 -10.17
N ASN A 69 8.53 2.39 -11.42
CA ASN A 69 7.56 3.08 -12.27
C ASN A 69 7.05 2.10 -13.33
N TYR A 70 5.76 1.84 -13.31
CA TYR A 70 5.07 1.10 -14.36
C TYR A 70 4.88 2.00 -15.59
N ALA A 71 4.70 1.38 -16.75
CA ALA A 71 4.49 2.09 -18.02
C ALA A 71 3.20 2.93 -18.04
N ASP A 72 2.21 2.58 -17.23
CA ASP A 72 0.94 3.31 -17.07
C ASP A 72 1.04 4.52 -16.11
N GLY A 73 2.23 4.80 -15.59
CA GLY A 73 2.49 5.91 -14.66
C GLY A 73 2.30 5.54 -13.19
N VAL A 74 1.91 4.30 -12.87
CA VAL A 74 1.83 3.83 -11.47
C VAL A 74 3.23 3.79 -10.86
N THR A 75 3.37 4.33 -9.66
CA THR A 75 4.62 4.32 -8.89
C THR A 75 4.47 3.49 -7.63
N THR A 76 5.45 2.63 -7.35
CA THR A 76 5.49 1.82 -6.13
C THR A 76 6.83 1.92 -5.42
N CYS A 77 6.83 1.92 -4.09
CA CYS A 77 8.06 1.90 -3.31
C CYS A 77 8.76 0.53 -3.43
N GLY A 78 10.04 0.43 -3.07
CA GLY A 78 10.82 -0.80 -3.26
C GLY A 78 10.31 -2.04 -2.52
N ASN A 79 9.45 -1.87 -1.52
CA ASN A 79 8.76 -2.98 -0.84
C ASN A 79 7.49 -3.46 -1.58
N CYS A 80 6.88 -2.59 -2.37
CA CYS A 80 5.69 -2.88 -3.17
C CYS A 80 6.02 -3.14 -4.64
N ALA A 81 7.22 -2.78 -5.09
CA ALA A 81 7.72 -3.05 -6.43
C ALA A 81 7.65 -4.55 -6.76
N PRO A 82 7.33 -4.93 -8.00
CA PRO A 82 7.18 -6.34 -8.35
C PRO A 82 8.54 -7.07 -8.24
N MET A 83 8.47 -8.35 -7.90
CA MET A 83 9.59 -9.25 -8.11
C MET A 83 9.77 -9.51 -9.61
N LEU A 84 11.00 -9.80 -10.03
CA LEU A 84 11.31 -10.15 -11.41
C LEU A 84 10.50 -11.36 -11.88
N SER A 85 10.36 -12.38 -11.02
CA SER A 85 9.53 -13.56 -11.30
C SER A 85 8.06 -13.20 -11.55
N GLU A 86 7.50 -12.27 -10.77
CA GLU A 86 6.12 -11.80 -10.95
C GLU A 86 5.93 -11.08 -12.29
N LEU A 87 6.91 -10.25 -12.69
CA LEU A 87 6.85 -9.54 -13.98
C LEU A 87 6.97 -10.52 -15.16
N VAL A 88 7.85 -11.53 -15.06
CA VAL A 88 7.97 -12.61 -16.05
C VAL A 88 6.63 -13.32 -16.24
N ASP A 89 6.00 -13.73 -15.14
CA ASP A 89 4.72 -14.44 -15.18
C ASP A 89 3.62 -13.56 -15.79
N GLN A 90 3.60 -12.28 -15.43
CA GLN A 90 2.68 -11.30 -16.01
C GLN A 90 2.87 -11.19 -17.54
N TYR A 91 4.11 -11.04 -18.02
CA TYR A 91 4.37 -10.89 -19.46
C TYR A 91 4.04 -12.17 -20.24
N LYS A 92 4.30 -13.35 -19.65
CA LYS A 92 3.86 -14.63 -20.21
C LYS A 92 2.34 -14.78 -20.25
N GLN A 93 1.64 -14.25 -19.25
CA GLN A 93 0.18 -14.26 -19.27
C GLN A 93 -0.35 -13.37 -20.39
N TYR A 94 0.23 -12.19 -20.58
CA TYR A 94 -0.14 -11.28 -21.66
C TYR A 94 0.17 -11.84 -23.05
N SER A 95 1.33 -12.50 -23.24
CA SER A 95 1.66 -13.11 -24.53
C SER A 95 0.74 -14.27 -24.92
N ARG A 96 0.05 -14.88 -23.95
CA ARG A 96 -0.97 -15.92 -24.17
C ARG A 96 -2.39 -15.35 -24.32
N SER A 97 -2.59 -14.06 -24.03
CA SER A 97 -3.89 -13.42 -24.15
C SER A 97 -4.25 -13.22 -25.62
N ALA A 98 -5.50 -13.53 -25.98
CA ALA A 98 -6.04 -13.26 -27.32
C ALA A 98 -6.40 -11.78 -27.53
N VAL A 99 -6.39 -10.98 -26.45
CA VAL A 99 -6.65 -9.54 -26.49
C VAL A 99 -5.32 -8.82 -26.71
N ALA A 100 -5.32 -7.81 -27.58
CA ALA A 100 -4.17 -6.96 -27.84
C ALA A 100 -3.89 -6.05 -26.62
N VAL A 101 -3.24 -6.59 -25.60
CA VAL A 101 -2.84 -5.85 -24.38
C VAL A 101 -1.42 -5.27 -24.50
N TYR A 102 -0.74 -5.48 -25.62
CA TYR A 102 0.65 -5.05 -25.81
C TYR A 102 0.81 -3.53 -25.82
N GLU A 103 -0.16 -2.78 -26.36
CA GLU A 103 -0.14 -1.30 -26.35
C GLU A 103 -0.23 -0.74 -24.93
N GLU A 104 -1.02 -1.36 -24.04
CA GLU A 104 -1.15 -0.95 -22.62
C GLU A 104 0.16 -1.15 -21.84
N LEU A 105 0.98 -2.09 -22.29
CA LEU A 105 2.31 -2.38 -21.74
C LEU A 105 3.41 -1.52 -22.38
N GLY A 106 3.06 -0.64 -23.33
CA GLY A 106 4.01 0.20 -24.05
C GLY A 106 4.77 -0.52 -25.18
N PHE A 107 4.29 -1.68 -25.64
CA PHE A 107 4.86 -2.42 -26.77
C PHE A 107 4.03 -2.23 -28.04
N GLU A 108 4.69 -2.23 -29.19
CA GLU A 108 4.02 -2.08 -30.48
C GLU A 108 3.47 -3.42 -30.99
N THR A 109 4.05 -4.54 -30.55
CA THR A 109 3.69 -5.88 -31.03
C THR A 109 3.68 -6.93 -29.91
N SER A 110 2.93 -8.01 -30.13
CA SER A 110 2.96 -9.17 -29.22
C SER A 110 4.31 -9.91 -29.24
N GLU A 111 5.07 -9.81 -30.33
CA GLU A 111 6.41 -10.41 -30.42
C GLU A 111 7.41 -9.70 -29.49
N GLU A 112 7.27 -8.38 -29.31
CA GLU A 112 8.08 -7.63 -28.35
C GLU A 112 7.79 -8.03 -26.90
N VAL A 113 6.52 -8.28 -26.55
CA VAL A 113 6.15 -8.80 -25.23
C VAL A 113 6.78 -10.16 -24.97
N ILE A 114 6.81 -11.06 -25.97
CA ILE A 114 7.45 -12.37 -25.87
C ILE A 114 8.97 -12.20 -25.65
N LYS A 115 9.63 -11.38 -26.46
CA LYS A 115 11.08 -11.13 -26.33
C LYS A 115 11.42 -10.51 -24.97
N ALA A 116 10.60 -9.60 -24.47
CA ALA A 116 10.77 -9.02 -23.15
C ALA A 116 10.64 -10.08 -22.06
N ALA A 117 9.63 -10.96 -22.13
CA ALA A 117 9.48 -12.08 -21.19
C ALA A 117 10.70 -13.01 -21.22
N GLU A 118 11.18 -13.40 -22.40
CA GLU A 118 12.36 -14.26 -22.57
C GLU A 118 13.63 -13.60 -22.00
N SER A 119 13.81 -12.30 -22.22
CA SER A 119 14.94 -11.54 -21.66
C SER A 119 14.89 -11.49 -20.14
N LEU A 120 13.71 -11.27 -19.55
CA LEU A 120 13.52 -11.26 -18.10
C LEU A 120 13.72 -12.65 -17.49
N GLU A 121 13.35 -13.72 -18.20
CA GLU A 121 13.63 -15.10 -17.77
C GLU A 121 15.12 -15.41 -17.74
N LEU A 122 15.88 -14.97 -18.75
CA LEU A 122 17.33 -15.14 -18.77
C LEU A 122 17.97 -14.40 -17.58
N ASP A 123 17.57 -13.14 -17.35
CA ASP A 123 18.04 -12.36 -16.21
C ASP A 123 17.70 -13.05 -14.87
N LEU A 124 16.49 -13.61 -14.73
CA LEU A 124 16.08 -14.37 -13.55
C LEU A 124 16.97 -15.61 -13.33
N GLN A 125 17.37 -16.29 -14.39
CA GLN A 125 18.27 -17.46 -14.31
C GLN A 125 19.71 -17.08 -13.95
N GLU A 126 20.21 -15.96 -14.50
CA GLU A 126 21.60 -15.53 -14.30
C GLU A 126 21.82 -14.82 -12.96
N ASN A 127 20.88 -13.97 -12.54
CA ASN A 127 21.03 -13.07 -11.41
C ASN A 127 20.10 -13.38 -10.23
N GLY A 128 19.18 -14.32 -10.40
CA GLY A 128 18.19 -14.68 -9.39
C GLY A 128 17.04 -13.69 -9.28
N ASP A 129 16.07 -14.03 -8.42
CA ASP A 129 14.86 -13.23 -8.23
C ASP A 129 15.13 -12.01 -7.33
N ARG A 130 14.70 -10.84 -7.80
CA ARG A 130 14.91 -9.55 -7.14
C ARG A 130 13.78 -8.59 -7.45
N ARG A 131 13.62 -7.56 -6.61
CA ARG A 131 12.71 -6.44 -6.89
C ARG A 131 13.23 -5.67 -8.10
N LEU A 132 12.35 -5.32 -9.02
CA LEU A 132 12.67 -4.39 -10.10
C LEU A 132 12.57 -2.97 -9.55
N LEU A 133 13.69 -2.25 -9.46
CA LEU A 133 13.72 -0.87 -8.96
C LEU A 133 14.30 0.04 -10.05
N ALA A 134 13.65 1.18 -10.28
CA ALA A 134 14.08 2.24 -11.19
C ALA A 134 15.46 2.80 -10.82
N SER A 135 15.78 2.82 -9.51
CA SER A 135 17.08 3.26 -9.00
C SER A 135 18.27 2.38 -9.45
N TYR A 136 18.04 1.23 -10.08
CA TYR A 136 19.09 0.39 -10.65
C TYR A 136 19.30 0.60 -12.16
N LEU A 137 18.52 1.47 -12.79
CA LEU A 137 18.54 1.70 -14.24
C LEU A 137 19.21 3.05 -14.62
N GLU A 138 19.67 3.83 -13.65
CA GLU A 138 20.28 5.16 -13.85
C GLU A 138 21.83 5.18 -13.82
N ASP A 139 22.49 4.01 -13.83
CA ASP A 139 23.96 3.89 -13.91
C ASP A 139 24.48 3.66 -15.36
#